data_AF-A0A3M6V597-F1
#
_entry.id   AF-A0A3M6V597-F1
#
_cell.length_a   1.000
_cell.length_b   1.000
_cell.length_c   1.000
_cell.angle_alpha   90.00
_cell.angle_beta   90.00
_cell.angle_gamma   90.00
#
_symmetry.space_group_name_H-M   'P 1'
#
loop_
_entity.id
_entity.type
_entity.pdbx_description
1 polymer ?
#
loop_
_entity_poly.entity_id
_entity_poly.type
_entity_poly.pdbx_seq_one_letter_code
_entity_poly.pdbx_strand_id
1 'polypeptide(L)' 'MAAKRCIWESDLQWNLRSQFIEKLEDNFPEDKREALSMVWANMKFLGCRYPAKTEEIVGELESKGGISVPHKALRK' A
#
# COMPACT_ATOMS: atom_id res chain seq x y z
N MET A 1 10.74 -10.63 3.79
CA MET A 1 9.84 -11.76 3.51
C MET A 1 8.47 -11.20 3.13
N ALA A 2 7.56 -12.02 2.61
CA ALA A 2 6.24 -11.58 2.16
C ALA A 2 5.42 -11.07 3.35
N ALA A 3 4.79 -9.89 3.21
CA ALA A 3 3.93 -9.37 4.25
C ALA A 3 2.78 -10.33 4.59
N LYS A 4 2.18 -10.18 5.76
CA LYS A 4 1.12 -11.11 6.16
C LYS A 4 -0.21 -10.66 5.56
N ARG A 5 -0.87 -11.54 4.81
CA ARG A 5 -2.26 -11.31 4.37
C ARG A 5 -3.18 -11.22 5.59
N CYS A 6 -3.99 -10.16 5.66
CA CYS A 6 -4.99 -10.02 6.71
C CYS A 6 -6.33 -10.67 6.28
N ILE A 7 -7.10 -11.16 7.25
CA ILE A 7 -8.36 -11.90 7.00
C ILE A 7 -9.46 -11.02 6.39
N TRP A 8 -9.39 -9.70 6.58
CA TRP A 8 -10.34 -8.73 6.05
C TRP A 8 -9.94 -8.19 4.67
N GLU A 9 -8.80 -8.60 4.13
CA GLU A 9 -8.36 -8.20 2.79
C GLU A 9 -8.99 -9.06 1.70
N SER A 10 -9.62 -8.40 0.75
CA SER A 10 -10.05 -9.02 -0.51
C SER A 10 -8.84 -9.47 -1.32
N ASP A 11 -9.00 -10.47 -2.20
CA ASP A 11 -7.89 -10.96 -3.03
C ASP A 11 -7.26 -9.86 -3.89
N LEU A 12 -8.06 -8.91 -4.41
CA LEU A 12 -7.56 -7.76 -5.15
C LEU A 12 -6.69 -6.83 -4.28
N GLN A 13 -7.13 -6.55 -3.05
CA GLN A 13 -6.40 -5.69 -2.11
C GLN A 13 -5.07 -6.32 -1.76
N TRP A 14 -5.10 -7.61 -1.41
CA TRP A 14 -3.91 -8.39 -1.12
C TRP A 14 -2.94 -8.41 -2.30
N ASN A 15 -3.41 -8.77 -3.50
CA ASN A 15 -2.56 -8.86 -4.70
C ASN A 15 -1.88 -7.53 -5.04
N LEU A 16 -2.59 -6.42 -4.92
CA LEU A 16 -2.02 -5.09 -5.19
C LEU A 16 -1.06 -4.65 -4.07
N ARG A 17 -1.38 -4.97 -2.81
CA ARG A 17 -0.50 -4.68 -1.67
C ARG A 17 0.79 -5.51 -1.73
N SER A 18 0.73 -6.77 -2.13
CA SER A 18 1.93 -7.61 -2.33
C SER A 18 2.85 -7.00 -3.38
N GLN A 19 2.30 -6.56 -4.52
CA GLN A 19 3.07 -5.85 -5.55
C GLN A 19 3.68 -4.54 -5.03
N PHE A 20 2.96 -3.82 -4.15
CA PHE A 20 3.50 -2.60 -3.50
C PHE A 20 4.68 -2.91 -2.60
N ILE A 21 4.63 -4.01 -1.86
CA ILE A 21 5.70 -4.42 -0.95
C ILE A 21 6.93 -4.94 -1.70
N GLU A 22 6.72 -5.70 -2.78
CA GLU A 22 7.80 -6.18 -3.64
C GLU A 22 8.58 -5.04 -4.31
N LYS A 23 7.90 -3.93 -4.61
CA LYS A 23 8.51 -2.73 -5.21
C LYS A 23 9.02 -1.72 -4.19
N LEU A 24 8.71 -1.91 -2.91
CA LEU A 24 9.26 -1.07 -1.86
C LEU A 24 10.75 -1.39 -1.72
N GLU A 25 11.60 -0.42 -2.06
CA GLU A 25 13.06 -0.53 -1.93
C GLU A 25 13.48 -1.08 -0.55
N ASP A 26 14.61 -1.77 -0.52
CA ASP A 26 15.15 -2.39 0.68
C ASP A 26 15.57 -1.40 1.79
N ASN A 27 15.40 -0.09 1.55
CA ASN A 27 15.81 1.00 2.44
C ASN A 27 15.00 1.11 3.75
N PHE A 28 13.84 0.45 3.85
CA PHE A 28 13.04 0.46 5.08
C PHE A 28 13.19 -0.87 5.84
N PRO A 29 13.17 -0.85 7.19
CA PRO A 29 13.05 -2.07 7.96
C PRO A 29 11.68 -2.73 7.71
N GLU A 30 11.61 -4.05 7.83
CA GLU A 30 10.49 -4.88 7.36
C GLU A 30 9.14 -4.50 7.99
N ASP A 31 9.16 -4.18 9.29
CA ASP A 31 8.06 -3.64 10.08
C ASP A 31 7.50 -2.32 9.48
N LYS A 32 8.38 -1.41 9.05
CA LYS A 32 7.95 -0.18 8.37
C LYS A 32 7.37 -0.45 6.99
N ARG A 33 7.89 -1.42 6.24
CA ARG A 33 7.34 -1.76 4.91
C ARG A 33 5.93 -2.29 5.03
N GLU A 34 5.70 -3.19 5.98
CA GLU A 34 4.37 -3.73 6.24
C GLU A 34 3.40 -2.62 6.65
N ALA A 35 3.80 -1.73 7.57
CA ALA A 35 2.98 -0.59 7.99
C ALA A 35 2.64 0.35 6.83
N LEU A 36 3.62 0.76 6.02
CA LEU A 36 3.41 1.64 4.86
C LEU A 36 2.51 0.99 3.80
N SER A 37 2.64 -0.32 3.58
CA SER A 37 1.78 -1.06 2.66
C SER A 37 0.32 -1.07 3.11
N MET A 38 0.07 -1.18 4.41
CA MET A 38 -1.27 -1.13 4.99
C MET A 38 -1.85 0.27 4.93
N VAL A 39 -1.04 1.30 5.19
CA VAL A 39 -1.44 2.70 5.03
C VAL A 39 -1.86 2.96 3.57
N TRP A 40 -1.06 2.53 2.60
CA TRP A 40 -1.40 2.65 1.19
C TRP A 40 -2.73 1.96 0.85
N ALA A 41 -2.92 0.71 1.29
CA ALA A 41 -4.16 -0.02 1.07
C ALA A 41 -5.36 0.69 1.71
N ASN A 42 -5.21 1.19 2.94
CA ASN A 42 -6.26 1.94 3.64
C ASN A 42 -6.60 3.26 2.93
N MET A 43 -5.61 3.97 2.43
CA MET A 43 -5.84 5.20 1.66
C MET A 43 -6.61 4.90 0.36
N LYS A 44 -6.22 3.86 -0.38
CA LYS A 44 -6.78 3.56 -1.72
C LYS A 44 -8.14 2.87 -1.68
N PHE A 45 -8.31 1.89 -0.79
CA PHE A 45 -9.50 1.06 -0.75
C PHE A 45 -10.50 1.50 0.32
N LEU A 46 -10.04 2.14 1.40
CA LEU A 46 -10.90 2.55 2.51
C LEU A 46 -11.09 4.08 2.59
N GLY A 47 -10.33 4.87 1.81
CA GLY A 47 -10.42 6.33 1.83
C GLY A 47 -9.88 6.96 3.11
N CYS A 48 -9.06 6.25 3.87
CA CYS A 48 -8.48 6.75 5.11
C CYS A 48 -7.49 7.91 4.83
N ARG A 49 -7.45 8.89 5.75
CA ARG A 49 -6.51 10.01 5.70
C ARG A 49 -5.46 9.85 6.78
N TYR A 50 -4.24 10.25 6.45
CA TYR A 50 -3.08 10.18 7.32
C TYR A 50 -2.39 11.54 7.38
N PRO A 51 -1.44 11.77 8.32
CA PRO A 51 -0.65 12.99 8.33
C PRO A 51 0.04 13.21 6.97
N ALA A 52 0.13 14.47 6.54
CA ALA A 52 0.63 14.84 5.20
C ALA A 52 1.98 14.19 4.86
N LYS A 53 2.92 14.15 5.82
CA LYS A 53 4.22 13.51 5.65
C LYS A 53 4.12 12.02 5.31
N THR A 54 3.15 11.31 5.88
CA THR A 54 2.93 9.89 5.60
C THR A 54 2.27 9.69 4.24
N GLU A 55 1.27 10.53 3.90
CA GLU A 55 0.62 10.49 2.59
C GLU A 55 1.63 10.77 1.46
N GLU A 56 2.54 11.72 1.67
CA GLU A 56 3.62 12.07 0.74
C GLU A 56 4.59 10.90 0.51
N ILE A 57 5.11 10.28 1.58
CA ILE A 57 5.98 9.11 1.48
C ILE A 57 5.30 7.98 0.70
N VAL A 58 4.04 7.69 1.02
CA VAL A 58 3.28 6.63 0.34
C VAL A 58 3.02 6.97 -1.12
N GLY A 59 2.73 8.24 -1.44
CA GLY A 59 2.54 8.71 -2.81
C GLY A 59 3.82 8.64 -3.66
N GLU A 60 4.98 8.97 -3.08
CA GLU A 60 6.28 8.79 -3.74
C GLU A 60 6.57 7.32 -4.03
N LEU A 61 6.32 6.44 -3.05
CA LEU A 61 6.53 5.00 -3.20
C LEU A 61 5.59 4.39 -4.24
N GLU A 62 4.33 4.81 -4.28
CA GLU A 62 3.38 4.40 -5.31
C GLU A 62 3.82 4.86 -6.72
N SER A 63 4.27 6.11 -6.82
CA SER A 63 4.74 6.68 -8.09
C SER A 63 5.97 5.95 -8.62
N LYS A 64 6.90 5.59 -7.74
CA LYS A 64 8.07 4.75 -8.07
C LYS A 64 7.68 3.31 -8.42
N GLY A 65 6.70 2.76 -7.71
CA GLY A 65 6.21 1.40 -7.91
C GLY A 65 5.42 1.21 -9.19
N GLY A 66 4.84 2.28 -9.77
CA GLY A 66 4.07 2.18 -11.02
C GLY A 66 2.89 1.20 -10.90
N ILE A 67 2.21 1.19 -9.76
CA ILE A 67 1.11 0.26 -9.48
C ILE A 67 -0.17 0.83 -10.07
N SER A 68 -0.77 0.09 -10.99
CA SER A 68 -2.07 0.46 -11.57
C SER A 68 -3.20 -0.09 -10.71
N VAL A 69 -3.85 0.79 -9.94
CA VAL A 69 -5.05 0.44 -9.17
C VAL A 69 -6.28 0.67 -10.06
N PRO A 70 -7.13 -0.35 -10.30
CA PRO A 70 -8.33 -0.17 -11.10
C PRO A 70 -9.26 0.86 -10.45
N HIS A 71 -9.72 1.84 -11.24
CA HIS A 71 -10.51 2.98 -10.76
C HIS A 71 -11.84 2.56 -10.08
N LYS A 72 -12.35 1.35 -10.37
CA LYS A 72 -13.54 0.79 -9.71
C LYS A 72 -13.26 0.29 -8.28
N ALA A 73 -12.00 0.02 -7.94
CA ALA A 73 -11.58 -0.43 -6.62
C ALA A 73 -11.18 0.73 -5.70
N LEU A 74 -10.94 1.92 -6.27
CA LEU A 74 -10.75 3.14 -5.49
C LEU A 74 -12.09 3.55 -4.90
N ARG A 75 -12.20 3.57 -3.57
CA ARG A 75 -13.38 4.17 -2.92
C ARG A 75 -13.28 5.69 -3.06
N LYS A 76 -14.34 6.30 -3.60
CA LYS A 76 -14.50 7.75 -3.68
C LYS A 76 -14.78 8.35 -2.31
#